data_AF-A0A9W7DKI5-F1
#
_entry.id   AF-A0A9W7DKI5-F1
#
_cell.length_a   1.000
_cell.length_b   1.000
_cell.length_c   1.000
_cell.angle_alpha   90.00
_cell.angle_beta   90.00
_cell.angle_gamma   90.00
#
_symmetry.space_group_name_H-M   'P 1'
#
loop_
_entity.id
_entity.type
_entity.pdbx_description
1 polymer ?
#
loop_
_entity_poly.entity_id
_entity_poly.type
_entity_poly.pdbx_seq_one_letter_code
_entity_poly.pdbx_strand_id
1 'polypeptide(L)'
;MPPRPKIQESDIKEKFIKGGTGKGGQKINKTNSKVQLTHIPTGIVVTSQATRSRAQNRNIAREILALKIEEMEKGSQSRAQIVIARKQMLKQRAKKKTKAKYKKLQEEIKNEQEGSDDGLIIIEEDDNDEGNSTKSKLS
;
A
#
# COMPACT_ATOMS: atom_id res chain seq x y z
N MET A 1 -4.28 -15.15 -11.18
CA MET A 1 -3.35 -13.99 -11.06
C MET A 1 -2.44 -14.04 -12.28
N PRO A 2 -2.10 -12.92 -12.95
CA PRO A 2 -1.27 -12.99 -14.15
C PRO A 2 0.07 -13.69 -13.87
N PRO A 3 0.56 -14.54 -14.80
CA PRO A 3 1.81 -15.26 -14.65
C PRO A 3 3.00 -14.29 -14.65
N ARG A 4 4.03 -14.58 -13.85
CA ARG A 4 5.23 -13.74 -13.77
C ARG A 4 5.98 -13.80 -15.12
N PRO A 5 6.45 -12.67 -15.66
CA PRO A 5 7.31 -12.69 -16.83
C PRO A 5 8.62 -13.41 -16.49
N LYS A 6 9.03 -14.31 -17.37
CA LYS A 6 10.33 -15.00 -17.29
C LYS A 6 11.36 -14.08 -17.94
N ILE A 7 12.26 -13.52 -17.15
CA ILE A 7 13.42 -12.79 -17.67
C ILE A 7 14.51 -13.80 -18.01
N GLN A 8 15.18 -13.63 -19.16
CA GLN A 8 16.33 -14.44 -19.52
C GLN A 8 17.56 -14.03 -18.70
N GLU A 9 18.38 -15.00 -18.29
CA GLU A 9 19.57 -14.69 -17.47
C GLU A 9 20.66 -13.93 -18.27
N SER A 10 20.65 -14.00 -19.60
CA SER A 10 21.57 -13.30 -20.50
C SER A 10 21.51 -11.77 -20.39
N ASP A 11 20.35 -11.24 -20.04
CA ASP A 11 20.07 -9.80 -20.10
C ASP A 11 20.38 -9.10 -18.76
N ILE A 12 20.92 -9.84 -17.78
CA ILE A 12 21.11 -9.39 -16.41
C ILE A 12 22.60 -9.36 -16.08
N LYS A 13 23.09 -8.20 -15.66
CA LYS A 13 24.41 -8.06 -15.01
C LYS A 13 24.26 -8.10 -13.50
N GLU A 14 24.92 -9.05 -12.86
CA GLU A 14 24.95 -9.21 -11.40
C GLU A 14 26.23 -8.63 -10.81
N LYS A 15 26.08 -7.82 -9.75
CA LYS A 15 27.19 -7.24 -8.99
C LYS A 15 26.93 -7.41 -7.50
N PHE A 16 27.94 -7.92 -6.78
CA PHE A 16 27.91 -8.00 -5.32
C PHE A 16 28.58 -6.75 -4.73
N ILE A 17 27.90 -6.14 -3.76
CA ILE A 17 28.38 -4.95 -3.06
C ILE A 17 28.31 -5.18 -1.55
N LYS A 18 29.13 -4.43 -0.81
CA LYS A 18 29.10 -4.45 0.66
C LYS A 18 27.77 -3.87 1.15
N GLY A 19 27.29 -4.39 2.28
CA GLY A 19 26.25 -3.72 3.03
C GLY A 19 26.71 -2.30 3.36
N GLY A 20 25.88 -1.29 3.07
CA GLY A 20 26.28 0.11 3.16
C GLY A 20 26.79 0.52 4.55
N THR A 21 27.40 1.70 4.63
CA THR A 21 28.02 2.27 5.84
C THR A 21 27.00 2.78 6.86
N GLY A 22 25.98 1.98 7.19
CA GLY A 22 24.96 2.31 8.18
C GLY A 22 25.26 1.72 9.56
N LYS A 23 24.34 1.94 10.51
CA LYS A 23 24.29 1.27 11.83
C LYS A 23 23.95 -0.23 11.70
N GLY A 24 24.64 -0.94 10.83
CA GLY A 24 24.56 -2.38 10.67
C GLY A 24 25.61 -3.07 11.54
N GLY A 25 25.32 -4.29 12.00
CA GLY A 25 26.30 -5.09 12.73
C GLY A 25 27.56 -5.36 11.88
N GLN A 26 28.67 -5.66 12.56
CA GLN A 26 29.99 -5.92 11.94
C GLN A 26 29.92 -6.87 10.73
N LYS A 27 29.04 -7.88 10.78
CA LYS A 27 28.84 -8.86 9.72
C LYS A 27 28.32 -8.24 8.41
N ILE A 28 27.45 -7.24 8.48
CA ILE A 28 26.85 -6.59 7.31
C ILE A 28 27.88 -5.73 6.58
N ASN A 29 28.75 -5.04 7.32
CA ASN A 29 29.74 -4.13 6.77
C ASN A 29 30.93 -4.89 6.13
N LYS A 30 31.24 -6.09 6.65
CA LYS A 30 32.35 -6.92 6.13
C LYS A 30 31.95 -7.81 4.95
N THR A 31 30.69 -8.24 4.89
CA THR A 31 30.24 -9.24 3.91
C THR A 31 29.64 -8.59 2.67
N ASN A 32 30.01 -9.07 1.48
CA ASN A 32 29.40 -8.68 0.20
C ASN A 32 28.04 -9.39 -0.01
N SER A 33 27.11 -9.19 0.91
CA SER A 33 25.79 -9.85 0.87
C SER A 33 24.74 -9.10 0.05
N LYS A 34 24.94 -7.80 -0.21
CA LYS A 34 24.01 -6.98 -1.00
C LYS A 34 24.21 -7.25 -2.49
N VAL A 35 23.11 -7.50 -3.20
CA VAL A 35 23.11 -7.82 -4.63
C VAL A 35 22.54 -6.63 -5.40
N GLN A 36 23.23 -6.23 -6.46
CA GLN A 36 22.78 -5.28 -7.46
C GLN A 36 22.61 -6.03 -8.79
N LEU A 37 21.40 -5.98 -9.34
CA LEU A 37 21.09 -6.49 -10.66
C LEU A 37 20.79 -5.32 -11.60
N THR A 38 21.39 -5.36 -12.79
CA THR A 38 21.14 -4.38 -13.85
C THR A 38 20.60 -5.11 -15.07
N HIS A 39 19.43 -4.71 -15.54
CA HIS A 39 18.90 -5.21 -16.80
C HIS A 39 19.49 -4.39 -17.95
N ILE A 40 20.25 -5.03 -18.82
CA ILE A 40 21.00 -4.37 -19.91
C ILE A 40 20.07 -3.65 -20.89
N PRO A 41 19.00 -4.27 -21.42
CA PRO A 41 18.22 -3.64 -22.49
C PRO A 41 17.33 -2.50 -21.98
N THR A 42 16.87 -2.54 -20.73
CA THR A 42 16.01 -1.47 -20.17
C THR A 42 16.75 -0.47 -19.29
N GLY A 43 18.02 -0.74 -18.95
CA GLY A 43 18.82 0.09 -18.05
C GLY A 43 18.34 0.11 -16.59
N ILE A 44 17.36 -0.72 -16.21
CA ILE A 44 16.81 -0.74 -14.85
C ILE A 44 17.81 -1.37 -13.89
N VAL A 45 18.16 -0.62 -12.85
CA VAL A 45 19.01 -1.08 -11.76
C VAL A 45 18.16 -1.35 -10.52
N VAL A 46 18.31 -2.55 -9.95
CA VAL A 46 17.66 -2.96 -8.71
C VAL A 46 18.71 -3.44 -7.72
N THR A 47 18.56 -3.04 -6.46
CA THR A 47 19.40 -3.54 -5.37
C THR A 47 18.55 -4.21 -4.31
N SER A 48 19.02 -5.32 -3.75
CA SER A 48 18.37 -6.01 -2.63
C SER A 48 19.35 -6.30 -1.49
N GLN A 49 18.93 -5.95 -0.28
CA GLN A 49 19.61 -6.23 0.99
C GLN A 49 18.59 -6.66 2.05
N ALA A 50 17.78 -7.68 1.73
CA ALA A 50 16.74 -8.17 2.65
C ALA A 50 17.29 -9.13 3.71
N THR A 51 18.29 -9.94 3.35
CA THR A 51 18.79 -11.03 4.19
C THR A 51 20.32 -11.02 4.28
N ARG A 52 20.86 -11.84 5.20
CA ARG A 52 22.31 -12.09 5.31
C ARG A 52 22.88 -12.97 4.19
N SER A 53 22.03 -13.64 3.40
CA SER A 53 22.44 -14.60 2.38
C SER A 53 22.42 -13.98 0.99
N ARG A 54 23.54 -14.07 0.26
CA ARG A 54 23.66 -13.58 -1.12
C ARG A 54 22.68 -14.26 -2.08
N ALA A 55 22.45 -15.57 -1.93
CA ALA A 55 21.57 -16.33 -2.82
C ALA A 55 20.10 -15.92 -2.66
N GLN A 56 19.67 -15.70 -1.41
CA GLN A 56 18.32 -15.19 -1.13
C GLN A 56 18.16 -13.77 -1.68
N ASN A 57 19.15 -12.90 -1.48
CA ASN A 57 19.13 -11.55 -2.03
C ASN A 57 19.12 -11.53 -3.57
N ARG A 58 19.80 -12.48 -4.23
CA ARG A 58 19.75 -12.66 -5.70
C ARG A 58 18.34 -13.02 -6.16
N ASN A 59 17.69 -13.97 -5.51
CA ASN A 59 16.33 -14.37 -5.86
C ASN A 59 15.34 -13.22 -5.69
N ILE A 60 15.41 -12.51 -4.55
CA ILE A 60 14.56 -11.35 -4.27
C ILE A 60 14.82 -10.23 -5.29
N ALA A 61 16.08 -9.95 -5.61
CA ALA A 61 16.42 -8.93 -6.62
C ALA A 61 15.84 -9.27 -8.00
N ARG A 62 15.88 -10.55 -8.42
CA ARG A 62 15.27 -10.99 -9.68
C ARG A 62 13.75 -10.81 -9.67
N GLU A 63 13.08 -11.13 -8.56
CA GLU A 63 11.64 -10.93 -8.44
C GLU A 63 11.26 -9.45 -8.55
N ILE A 64 12.01 -8.57 -7.88
CA ILE A 64 11.78 -7.12 -7.95
C ILE A 64 12.07 -6.58 -9.35
N LEU A 65 13.12 -7.06 -10.01
CA LEU A 65 13.46 -6.66 -11.37
C LEU A 65 12.35 -7.05 -12.36
N ALA A 66 11.82 -8.27 -12.24
CA ALA A 66 10.69 -8.75 -13.06
C ALA A 66 9.44 -7.90 -12.87
N LEU A 67 9.13 -7.50 -11.63
CA LEU A 67 8.00 -6.63 -11.35
C LEU A 67 8.18 -5.24 -11.98
N LYS A 68 9.37 -4.65 -11.90
CA LYS A 68 9.68 -3.35 -12.49
C LYS A 68 9.62 -3.37 -14.02
N ILE A 69 10.15 -4.42 -14.65
CA ILE A 69 10.07 -4.59 -16.11
C ILE A 69 8.60 -4.74 -16.51
N GLU A 70 7.83 -5.58 -15.81
CA GLU A 70 6.40 -5.74 -16.10
C GLU A 70 5.63 -4.43 -15.97
N GLU A 71 5.92 -3.65 -14.93
CA GLU A 71 5.30 -2.36 -14.71
C GLU A 71 5.63 -1.36 -15.83
N MET A 72 6.87 -1.38 -16.33
CA MET A 72 7.28 -0.54 -17.44
C MET A 72 6.63 -0.97 -18.77
N GLU A 73 6.59 -2.28 -19.07
CA GLU A 73 6.05 -2.81 -20.34
C GLU A 73 4.51 -2.74 -20.39
N LYS A 74 3.84 -3.08 -19.29
CA LYS A 74 2.38 -3.23 -19.25
C LYS A 74 1.67 -2.03 -18.65
N GLY A 75 2.35 -1.14 -17.93
CA GLY A 75 1.79 0.06 -17.32
C GLY A 75 0.48 -0.22 -16.58
N SER A 76 -0.64 0.21 -17.18
CA SER A 76 -2.00 0.05 -16.68
C SER A 76 -2.48 -1.40 -16.52
N GLN A 77 -1.89 -2.35 -17.26
CA GLN A 77 -2.18 -3.79 -17.16
C GLN A 77 -1.22 -4.50 -16.19
N SER A 78 -0.37 -3.76 -15.48
CA SER A 78 0.53 -4.34 -14.49
C SER A 78 -0.25 -5.04 -13.39
N ARG A 79 0.25 -6.19 -12.95
CA ARG A 79 -0.28 -6.98 -11.84
C ARG A 79 -0.54 -6.13 -10.59
N ALA A 80 0.37 -5.20 -10.30
CA ALA A 80 0.25 -4.31 -9.14
C ALA A 80 -1.03 -3.48 -9.22
N GLN A 81 -1.31 -2.89 -10.38
CA GLN A 81 -2.48 -2.07 -10.60
C GLN A 81 -3.78 -2.88 -10.55
N ILE A 82 -3.80 -4.09 -11.13
CA ILE A 82 -4.96 -4.99 -11.05
C ILE A 82 -5.29 -5.35 -9.60
N VAL A 83 -4.26 -5.64 -8.79
CA VAL A 83 -4.44 -5.95 -7.35
C VAL A 83 -4.95 -4.72 -6.60
N ILE A 84 -4.40 -3.54 -6.86
CA ILE A 84 -4.82 -2.27 -6.26
C ILE A 84 -6.28 -1.98 -6.64
N ALA A 85 -6.62 -2.04 -7.92
CA ALA A 85 -7.97 -1.80 -8.44
C ALA A 85 -8.99 -2.76 -7.82
N ARG A 86 -8.66 -4.06 -7.75
CA ARG A 86 -9.52 -5.06 -7.10
C ARG A 86 -9.74 -4.75 -5.62
N LYS A 87 -8.69 -4.37 -4.89
CA LYS A 87 -8.77 -3.99 -3.47
C LYS A 87 -9.62 -2.73 -3.28
N GLN A 88 -9.46 -1.73 -4.14
CA GLN A 88 -10.26 -0.51 -4.13
C GLN A 88 -11.74 -0.80 -4.41
N MET A 89 -12.04 -1.62 -5.42
CA MET A 89 -13.40 -2.03 -5.77
C MET A 89 -14.10 -2.73 -4.59
N LEU A 90 -13.41 -3.65 -3.92
CA LEU A 90 -13.95 -4.34 -2.73
C LEU A 90 -14.23 -3.35 -1.59
N LYS A 91 -13.33 -2.40 -1.34
CA LYS A 91 -13.51 -1.35 -0.33
C LYS A 91 -14.70 -0.45 -0.67
N GLN A 92 -14.87 -0.06 -1.93
CA GLN A 92 -16.01 0.73 -2.41
C GLN A 92 -17.33 -0.04 -2.22
N ARG A 93 -17.37 -1.33 -2.59
CA ARG A 93 -18.53 -2.19 -2.38
C ARG A 93 -18.91 -2.30 -0.89
N ALA A 94 -17.93 -2.47 -0.01
CA ALA A 94 -18.16 -2.49 1.44
C ALA A 94 -18.74 -1.16 1.94
N LYS A 95 -18.16 -0.02 1.55
CA LYS A 95 -18.67 1.32 1.90
C LYS A 95 -20.09 1.57 1.41
N LYS A 96 -20.43 1.12 0.20
CA LYS A 96 -21.79 1.26 -0.36
C LYS A 96 -22.80 0.46 0.47
N LYS A 97 -22.45 -0.78 0.85
CA LYS A 97 -23.28 -1.63 1.71
C LYS A 97 -23.50 -1.02 3.10
N THR A 98 -22.43 -0.53 3.74
CA THR A 98 -22.56 0.10 5.07
C THR A 98 -23.42 1.35 4.99
N LYS A 99 -23.17 2.25 4.01
CA LYS A 99 -23.98 3.46 3.82
C LYS A 99 -25.47 3.14 3.62
N ALA A 100 -25.79 2.13 2.80
CA ALA A 100 -27.17 1.70 2.59
C ALA A 100 -27.81 1.17 3.89
N LYS A 101 -27.06 0.40 4.70
CA LYS A 101 -27.53 -0.10 6.01
C LYS A 101 -27.87 1.05 6.97
N TYR A 102 -26.96 2.03 7.13
CA TYR A 102 -27.19 3.17 8.03
C TYR A 102 -28.32 4.08 7.54
N LYS A 103 -28.45 4.28 6.22
CA LYS A 103 -29.56 5.04 5.63
C LYS A 103 -30.91 4.38 5.92
N LYS A 104 -30.99 3.05 5.76
CA LYS A 104 -32.22 2.29 6.07
C LYS A 104 -32.57 2.38 7.56
N LEU A 105 -31.58 2.24 8.44
CA LEU A 105 -31.78 2.38 9.88
C LEU A 105 -32.25 3.79 10.27
N GLN A 106 -31.70 4.83 9.65
CA GLN A 106 -32.14 6.21 9.84
C GLN A 106 -33.57 6.44 9.34
N GLU A 107 -33.94 5.87 8.18
CA GLU A 107 -35.31 5.93 7.66
C GLU A 107 -36.29 5.15 8.54
N GLU A 108 -35.90 3.99 9.06
CA GLU A 108 -36.70 3.22 10.04
C GLU A 108 -36.91 4.02 11.33
N ILE A 109 -35.84 4.59 11.90
CA ILE A 109 -35.92 5.45 13.09
C ILE A 109 -36.79 6.69 12.82
N LYS A 110 -36.64 7.32 11.66
CA LYS A 110 -37.42 8.51 11.27
C LYS A 110 -38.91 8.18 11.09
N ASN A 111 -39.22 7.03 10.46
CA ASN A 111 -40.60 6.57 10.31
C ASN A 111 -41.22 6.16 11.65
N GLU A 112 -40.43 5.60 12.57
CA GLU A 112 -40.87 5.31 13.95
C GLU A 112 -41.14 6.60 14.74
N GLN A 113 -40.30 7.64 14.58
CA GLN A 113 -40.51 8.95 15.18
C GLN A 113 -41.74 9.67 14.62
N GLU A 114 -41.92 9.69 13.28
CA GLU A 114 -43.08 10.31 12.61
C GLU A 114 -44.42 9.55 12.87
N GLY A 115 -44.35 8.27 13.27
CA GLY A 115 -45.52 7.49 13.72
C GLY A 115 -45.86 7.68 15.21
N SER A 116 -45.05 8.42 15.95
CA SER A 116 -45.19 8.67 17.39
C SER A 116 -45.43 10.15 17.75
N ASP A 117 -45.85 10.97 16.80
CA ASP A 117 -46.22 12.37 17.06
C ASP A 117 -47.73 12.49 17.40
N ASP A 118 -48.12 11.90 18.54
CA ASP A 118 -49.08 12.53 19.45
C ASP A 118 -48.28 13.13 20.62
N GLY A 119 -47.54 14.20 20.29
CA GLY A 119 -47.07 15.23 21.22
C GLY A 119 -45.78 14.97 22.00
N LEU A 120 -44.70 15.68 21.65
CA LEU A 120 -43.93 16.44 22.66
C LEU A 120 -43.07 17.57 22.05
N ILE A 121 -43.50 18.79 22.39
CA ILE A 121 -42.76 20.01 22.75
C ILE A 121 -41.32 20.18 22.18
N ILE A 122 -41.20 21.17 21.29
CA ILE A 122 -39.95 21.84 20.92
C ILE A 122 -39.38 22.51 22.18
N ILE A 123 -38.21 22.06 22.63
CA ILE A 123 -37.36 22.86 23.50
C ILE A 123 -36.19 23.32 22.62
N GLU A 124 -36.25 24.60 22.23
CA GLU A 124 -35.09 25.33 21.74
C GLU A 124 -34.10 25.46 22.91
N GLU A 125 -32.93 24.83 22.79
CA GLU A 125 -31.75 25.20 23.56
C GLU A 125 -30.69 25.65 22.57
N ASP A 126 -30.63 26.97 22.37
CA ASP A 126 -29.43 27.68 21.96
C ASP A 126 -28.35 27.40 23.00
N ASP A 127 -27.23 26.80 22.59
CA ASP A 127 -25.96 27.00 23.28
C ASP A 127 -24.79 26.99 22.27
N ASN A 128 -24.36 28.22 22.04
CA ASN A 128 -23.13 28.65 21.40
C ASN A 128 -21.94 28.20 22.26
N ASP A 129 -20.96 27.45 21.71
CA ASP A 129 -19.60 27.53 22.27
C ASP A 129 -18.50 27.23 21.25
N GLU A 130 -17.53 28.15 21.23
CA GLU A 130 -16.34 28.20 20.41
C GLU A 130 -15.30 27.18 20.89
N GLY A 131 -14.37 26.75 20.03
CA GLY A 131 -13.19 26.03 20.55
C GLY A 131 -12.31 25.25 19.58
N ASN A 132 -11.88 25.86 18.47
CA ASN A 132 -10.79 25.26 17.69
C ASN A 132 -9.43 25.57 18.35
N SER A 133 -8.97 24.72 19.27
CA SER A 133 -7.61 24.80 19.83
C SER A 133 -6.64 23.92 19.02
N THR A 134 -5.75 24.59 18.30
CA THR A 134 -4.58 24.00 17.65
C THR A 134 -3.58 23.48 18.68
N LYS A 135 -3.29 22.17 18.68
CA LYS A 135 -2.16 21.58 19.42
C LYS A 135 -0.84 21.97 18.76
N SER A 136 -0.08 22.88 19.37
CA SER A 136 1.35 23.09 19.13
C SER A 136 2.20 22.19 20.04
N LYS A 137 3.27 21.64 19.46
CA LYS A 137 4.28 20.73 20.04
C LYS A 137 4.89 21.27 21.35
N LEU A 138 5.15 20.38 22.32
CA LEU A 138 6.21 20.59 23.31
C LEU A 138 7.48 19.84 22.86
N SER A 139 8.58 20.58 22.91
CA SER A 139 9.98 20.13 22.92
C SER A 139 10.37 19.57 24.29
#